data_AF-A0A8H5GZX5-F1
#
_entry.id   AF-A0A8H5GZX5-F1
#
_cell.length_a   1.000
_cell.length_b   1.000
_cell.length_c   1.000
_cell.angle_alpha   90.00
_cell.angle_beta   90.00
_cell.angle_gamma   90.00
#
_symmetry.space_group_name_H-M   'P 1'
#
loop_
_entity.id
_entity.type
_entity.pdbx_description
1 polymer ?
#
loop_
_entity_poly.entity_id
_entity_poly.type
_entity_poly.pdbx_seq_one_letter_code
_entity_poly.pdbx_strand_id
1 'polypeptide(L)'
;MANIMYRREGDNVYGVLNDFDLSSFLTHMDKSLTSKHRTGTKPFMACDLLNTQWDKGHLYRHDLESMFYVILIVSCHNTGPLTRASSLRYEDWFNGVDQFIGYAKTAFLQSCSPELPVQTYFKGFALWLHEIRLMLGMGLKSRPLEKVVSFDWDALQGNVAYAKTMEVMRLFDEEELVTHWDGGDITVLV
;
A
#
# COMPACT_ATOMS: atom_id res chain seq x y z
N MET A 1 14.60 2.23 1.41
CA MET A 1 13.96 1.23 0.54
C MET A 1 14.94 0.07 0.37
N ALA A 2 15.03 -0.82 1.34
CA ALA A 2 15.91 -1.99 1.28
C ALA A 2 15.17 -3.28 0.86
N ASN A 3 13.83 -3.24 0.86
CA ASN A 3 12.97 -4.42 0.79
C ASN A 3 12.51 -4.77 -0.63
N ILE A 4 12.81 -3.92 -1.62
CA ILE A 4 12.52 -4.17 -3.03
C ILE A 4 13.84 -4.25 -3.77
N MET A 5 14.10 -5.41 -4.37
CA MET A 5 15.24 -5.69 -5.23
C MET A 5 14.75 -5.97 -6.64
N TYR A 6 15.68 -6.04 -7.59
CA TYR A 6 15.42 -6.67 -8.87
C TYR A 6 16.46 -7.76 -9.14
N ARG A 7 16.06 -8.80 -9.86
CA ARG A 7 16.98 -9.78 -10.43
C ARG A 7 16.80 -9.83 -11.95
N ARG A 8 17.86 -10.20 -12.65
CA ARG A 8 17.85 -10.35 -14.11
C ARG A 8 18.12 -11.81 -14.45
N GLU A 9 17.28 -12.39 -15.28
CA GLU A 9 17.50 -13.72 -15.87
C GLU A 9 17.39 -13.59 -17.39
N GLY A 10 18.53 -13.65 -18.08
CA GLY A 10 18.60 -13.30 -19.50
C GLY A 10 18.14 -11.85 -19.75
N ASP A 11 17.18 -11.69 -20.65
CA ASP A 11 16.59 -10.38 -20.98
C ASP A 11 15.48 -9.94 -20.02
N ASN A 12 15.00 -10.85 -19.16
CA ASN A 12 13.90 -10.60 -18.24
C ASN A 12 14.39 -9.93 -16.95
N VAL A 13 13.63 -8.94 -16.48
CA VAL A 13 13.85 -8.27 -15.19
C VAL A 13 12.68 -8.58 -14.27
N TYR A 14 12.97 -9.08 -13.08
CA TYR A 14 11.97 -9.44 -12.07
C TYR A 14 12.14 -8.56 -10.84
N GLY A 15 11.03 -8.01 -10.34
CA GLY A 15 10.98 -7.44 -9.00
C GLY A 15 11.03 -8.54 -7.95
N VAL A 16 11.80 -8.34 -6.89
CA VAL A 16 11.94 -9.29 -5.78
C VAL A 16 11.68 -8.54 -4.49
N LEU A 17 10.68 -8.98 -3.72
CA LEU A 17 10.50 -8.52 -2.35
C LEU A 17 11.47 -9.32 -1.46
N ASN A 18 12.35 -8.64 -0.75
CA ASN A 18 13.21 -9.24 0.27
C ASN A 18 12.73 -8.80 1.67
N ASP A 19 13.33 -9.37 2.71
CA ASP A 19 13.13 -8.94 4.11
C ASP A 19 11.70 -9.20 4.61
N PHE A 20 11.46 -10.48 4.90
CA PHE A 20 10.25 -11.01 5.52
C PHE A 20 10.39 -11.16 7.04
N ASP A 21 11.43 -10.61 7.66
CA ASP A 21 11.74 -10.77 9.09
C ASP A 21 10.63 -10.21 9.99
N LEU A 22 9.85 -9.28 9.44
CA LEU A 22 8.70 -8.70 10.12
C LEU A 22 7.35 -9.17 9.55
N SER A 23 7.32 -10.13 8.64
CA SER A 23 6.06 -10.69 8.12
C SER A 23 5.37 -11.57 9.18
N SER A 24 4.05 -11.71 9.08
CA SER A 24 3.26 -12.57 9.97
C SER A 24 2.28 -13.39 9.15
N PHE A 25 2.12 -14.67 9.50
CA PHE A 25 1.10 -15.51 8.89
C PHE A 25 -0.30 -15.08 9.33
N LEU A 26 -1.26 -15.10 8.40
CA LEU A 26 -2.67 -14.77 8.66
C LEU A 26 -3.28 -15.62 9.79
N THR A 27 -2.81 -16.86 9.96
CA THR A 27 -3.25 -17.80 10.99
C THR A 27 -2.72 -17.48 12.40
N HIS A 28 -1.69 -16.64 12.51
CA HIS A 28 -1.01 -16.28 13.75
C HIS A 28 -1.07 -14.77 14.03
N MET A 29 -2.18 -14.11 13.67
CA MET A 29 -2.47 -12.75 14.11
C MET A 29 -2.88 -12.74 15.59
N ASP A 30 -1.94 -13.06 16.48
CA ASP A 30 -2.12 -12.84 17.91
C ASP A 30 -2.10 -11.33 18.15
N LYS A 31 -3.29 -10.76 18.37
CA LYS A 31 -3.60 -9.31 18.32
C LYS A 31 -2.86 -8.43 19.34
N SER A 32 -1.95 -8.97 20.14
CA SER A 32 -1.55 -8.34 21.42
C SER A 32 -0.07 -8.00 21.59
N LEU A 33 0.87 -8.56 20.82
CA LEU A 33 2.29 -8.47 21.21
C LEU A 33 3.25 -7.82 20.19
N THR A 34 2.97 -7.84 18.89
CA THR A 34 3.95 -7.38 17.87
C THR A 34 3.68 -6.00 17.27
N SER A 35 2.49 -5.41 17.47
CA SER A 35 2.14 -4.11 16.85
C SER A 35 2.72 -2.89 17.58
N LYS A 36 3.09 -3.02 18.86
CA LYS A 36 3.51 -1.86 19.68
C LYS A 36 4.92 -1.36 19.39
N HIS A 37 5.72 -2.12 18.65
CA HIS A 37 7.15 -1.84 18.49
C HIS A 37 7.69 -1.97 17.06
N ARG A 38 6.83 -2.05 16.03
CA ARG A 38 7.31 -1.96 14.64
C ARG A 38 7.44 -0.49 14.25
N THR A 39 8.67 -0.01 14.19
CA THR A 39 9.07 1.20 13.48
C THR A 39 8.90 0.97 11.97
N GLY A 40 7.67 0.98 11.48
CA GLY A 40 7.41 1.12 10.05
C GLY A 40 7.93 2.47 9.57
N THR A 41 8.37 2.54 8.31
CA THR A 41 8.82 3.81 7.73
C THR A 41 7.60 4.71 7.53
N LYS A 42 7.45 5.78 8.34
CA LYS A 42 6.23 6.63 8.41
C LYS A 42 5.62 7.05 7.06
N PRO A 43 6.42 7.43 6.03
CA PRO A 43 5.90 7.72 4.70
C PRO A 43 5.08 6.59 4.07
N PHE A 44 5.40 5.33 4.37
CA PHE A 44 4.76 4.16 3.79
C PHE A 44 3.79 3.47 4.75
N MET A 45 3.73 3.88 6.02
CA MET A 45 2.80 3.30 6.99
C MET A 45 1.35 3.71 6.69
N ALA A 46 0.41 2.77 6.81
CA ALA A 46 -1.02 3.03 6.67
C ALA A 46 -1.53 4.07 7.71
N CYS A 47 -2.54 4.86 7.34
CA CYS A 47 -3.06 5.95 8.17
C CYS A 47 -3.58 5.49 9.54
N ASP A 48 -4.14 4.28 9.62
CA ASP A 48 -4.58 3.71 10.89
C ASP A 48 -3.43 3.32 11.80
N LEU A 49 -2.34 2.80 11.23
CA LEU A 49 -1.17 2.40 12.01
C LEU A 49 -0.42 3.62 12.58
N LEU A 50 -0.67 4.80 12.02
CA LEU A 50 -0.22 6.10 12.53
C LEU A 50 -1.17 6.72 13.57
N ASN A 51 -2.35 6.13 13.78
CA ASN A 51 -3.34 6.60 14.75
C ASN A 51 -3.23 5.82 16.06
N THR A 52 -2.92 6.51 17.16
CA THR A 52 -2.79 5.89 18.49
C THR A 52 -4.10 5.29 19.04
N GLN A 53 -5.24 5.66 18.47
CA GLN A 53 -6.55 5.10 18.82
C GLN A 53 -6.86 3.80 18.05
N TRP A 54 -6.01 3.42 17.09
CA TRP A 54 -6.20 2.18 16.34
C TRP A 54 -5.81 0.96 17.18
N ASP A 55 -6.74 0.00 17.28
CA ASP A 55 -6.66 -1.10 18.23
C ASP A 55 -6.84 -2.49 17.61
N LYS A 56 -6.88 -2.59 16.27
CA LYS A 56 -7.18 -3.86 15.58
C LYS A 56 -5.94 -4.55 15.02
N GLY A 57 -4.75 -4.00 15.28
CA GLY A 57 -3.48 -4.52 14.76
C GLY A 57 -3.32 -4.26 13.26
N HIS A 58 -2.36 -4.95 12.65
CA HIS A 58 -2.09 -4.86 11.22
C HIS A 58 -3.09 -5.75 10.46
N LEU A 59 -3.64 -5.25 9.35
CA LEU A 59 -4.62 -5.93 8.50
C LEU A 59 -4.13 -5.97 7.05
N TYR A 60 -4.65 -6.87 6.22
CA TYR A 60 -4.28 -7.00 4.80
C TYR A 60 -4.24 -5.66 4.05
N ARG A 61 -5.28 -4.84 4.22
CA ARG A 61 -5.38 -3.52 3.56
C ARG A 61 -4.27 -2.55 3.95
N HIS A 62 -3.59 -2.74 5.08
CA HIS A 62 -2.47 -1.90 5.47
C HIS A 62 -1.25 -2.18 4.60
N ASP A 63 -1.07 -3.43 4.15
CA ASP A 63 -0.02 -3.77 3.17
C ASP A 63 -0.35 -3.19 1.80
N LEU A 64 -1.62 -3.26 1.38
CA LEU A 64 -2.10 -2.61 0.16
C LEU A 64 -1.88 -1.09 0.19
N GLU A 65 -2.26 -0.44 1.30
CA GLU A 65 -2.05 1.00 1.49
C GLU A 65 -0.56 1.36 1.50
N SER A 66 0.28 0.51 2.10
CA SER A 66 1.74 0.70 2.09
C SER A 66 2.32 0.59 0.68
N MET A 67 1.91 -0.43 -0.09
CA MET A 67 2.30 -0.60 -1.50
C MET A 67 1.86 0.60 -2.34
N PHE A 68 0.63 1.08 -2.14
CA PHE A 68 0.14 2.28 -2.79
C PHE A 68 1.05 3.49 -2.51
N TYR A 69 1.46 3.72 -1.25
CA TYR A 69 2.37 4.81 -0.92
C TYR A 69 3.76 4.65 -1.53
N VAL A 70 4.30 3.43 -1.61
CA VAL A 70 5.58 3.18 -2.30
C VAL A 70 5.48 3.57 -3.76
N ILE A 71 4.46 3.08 -4.48
CA ILE A 71 4.25 3.39 -5.90
C ILE A 71 4.05 4.90 -6.07
N LEU A 72 3.25 5.53 -5.21
CA LEU A 72 2.97 6.97 -5.27
C LEU A 72 4.26 7.79 -5.11
N ILE A 73 5.04 7.52 -4.06
CA ILE A 73 6.27 8.25 -3.79
C ILE A 73 7.29 8.03 -4.92
N VAL A 74 7.49 6.79 -5.36
CA VAL A 74 8.42 6.51 -6.48
C VAL A 74 7.99 7.25 -7.74
N SER A 75 6.70 7.18 -8.08
CA SER A 75 6.12 7.79 -9.27
C SER A 75 6.14 9.32 -9.25
N CYS A 76 6.10 9.94 -8.07
CA CYS A 76 6.13 11.40 -7.94
C CYS A 76 7.54 11.97 -7.76
N HIS A 77 8.45 11.23 -7.10
CA HIS A 77 9.78 11.70 -6.70
C HIS A 77 10.85 11.46 -7.75
N ASN A 78 10.57 10.66 -8.78
CA ASN A 78 11.56 10.31 -9.80
C ASN A 78 11.03 10.62 -11.20
N THR A 79 11.82 11.33 -12.01
CA THR A 79 11.50 11.61 -13.41
C THR A 79 12.03 10.55 -14.37
N GLY A 80 12.80 9.59 -13.84
CA GLY A 80 13.35 8.46 -14.58
C GLY A 80 14.16 7.56 -13.66
N PRO A 81 14.83 6.52 -14.20
CA PRO A 81 15.70 5.65 -13.44
C PRO A 81 16.79 6.47 -12.76
N LEU A 82 16.90 6.35 -11.44
CA LEU A 82 17.89 7.06 -10.62
C LEU A 82 17.89 8.58 -10.76
N THR A 83 16.84 9.17 -11.34
CA THR A 83 16.74 10.61 -11.59
C THR A 83 15.62 11.18 -10.73
N ARG A 84 15.97 12.04 -9.76
CA ARG A 84 15.00 12.68 -8.86
C ARG A 84 14.31 13.89 -9.49
N ALA A 85 13.05 14.09 -9.14
CA ALA A 85 12.31 15.31 -9.44
C ALA A 85 12.86 16.49 -8.63
N SER A 86 12.76 17.71 -9.18
CA SER A 86 13.18 18.95 -8.53
C SER A 86 12.26 19.39 -7.38
N SER A 87 10.99 18.98 -7.41
CA SER A 87 10.01 19.19 -6.35
C SER A 87 9.49 17.85 -5.88
N LEU A 88 9.65 17.57 -4.59
CA LEU A 88 9.22 16.32 -3.98
C LEU A 88 7.83 16.54 -3.35
N ARG A 89 6.82 15.86 -3.89
CA ARG A 89 5.47 15.91 -3.31
C ARG A 89 5.43 15.09 -2.02
N TYR A 90 4.58 15.47 -1.07
CA TYR A 90 4.37 14.71 0.18
C TYR A 90 5.59 14.65 1.13
N GLU A 91 6.51 15.61 1.06
CA GLU A 91 7.67 15.68 1.97
C GLU A 91 7.28 15.73 3.46
N ASP A 92 6.13 16.31 3.78
CA ASP A 92 5.61 16.37 5.15
C ASP A 92 5.37 14.97 5.76
N TRP A 93 5.19 13.93 4.93
CA TRP A 93 5.05 12.55 5.41
C TRP A 93 6.38 11.93 5.90
N PHE A 94 7.51 12.55 5.56
CA PHE A 94 8.84 12.11 5.98
C PHE A 94 9.28 12.77 7.28
N ASN A 95 8.83 14.00 7.52
CA ASN A 95 9.31 14.83 8.62
C ASN A 95 8.25 15.07 9.72
N GLY A 96 6.99 14.72 9.46
CA GLY A 96 5.89 14.93 10.39
C GLY A 96 5.87 13.98 11.60
N VAL A 97 5.06 14.37 12.58
CA VAL A 97 4.66 13.48 13.69
C VAL A 97 3.55 12.53 13.24
N ASP A 98 3.50 11.33 13.82
CA ASP A 98 2.68 10.22 13.34
C ASP A 98 1.20 10.60 13.19
N GLN A 99 0.65 11.25 14.22
CA GLN A 99 -0.74 11.71 14.21
C GLN A 99 -1.03 12.69 13.06
N PHE A 100 -0.13 13.64 12.80
CA PHE A 100 -0.29 14.59 11.69
C PHE A 100 -0.25 13.87 10.33
N ILE A 101 0.71 12.96 10.16
CA ILE A 101 0.84 12.18 8.92
C ILE A 101 -0.42 11.32 8.71
N GLY A 102 -0.94 10.67 9.75
CA GLY A 102 -2.17 9.87 9.69
C GLY A 102 -3.38 10.68 9.25
N TYR A 103 -3.57 11.89 9.81
CA TYR A 103 -4.64 12.80 9.37
C TYR A 103 -4.46 13.27 7.93
N ALA A 104 -3.25 13.70 7.55
CA ALA A 104 -2.96 14.15 6.19
C ALA A 104 -3.22 13.05 5.15
N LYS A 105 -2.82 11.80 5.46
CA LYS A 105 -3.07 10.62 4.63
C LYS A 105 -4.56 10.28 4.51
N THR A 106 -5.28 10.33 5.63
CA THR A 106 -6.74 10.11 5.63
C THR A 106 -7.45 11.13 4.75
N ALA A 107 -7.13 12.41 4.92
CA ALA A 107 -7.68 13.49 4.11
C ALA A 107 -7.30 13.35 2.63
N PHE A 108 -6.07 12.96 2.34
CA PHE A 108 -5.60 12.70 0.98
C PHE A 108 -6.40 11.56 0.31
N LEU A 109 -6.56 10.42 0.97
CA LEU A 109 -7.31 9.27 0.45
C LEU A 109 -8.79 9.60 0.24
N GLN A 110 -9.38 10.42 1.11
CA GLN A 110 -10.80 10.77 1.04
C GLN A 110 -11.12 11.97 0.13
N SER A 111 -10.11 12.74 -0.30
CA SER A 111 -10.33 13.92 -1.13
C SER A 111 -10.73 13.55 -2.57
N CYS A 112 -11.60 14.36 -3.17
CA CYS A 112 -12.04 14.20 -4.56
C CYS A 112 -11.04 14.76 -5.59
N SER A 113 -9.77 14.94 -5.22
CA SER A 113 -8.78 15.54 -6.12
C SER A 113 -8.42 14.57 -7.25
N PRO A 114 -8.64 14.94 -8.53
CA PRO A 114 -8.72 13.98 -9.63
C PRO A 114 -7.36 13.46 -10.10
N GLU A 115 -6.28 14.23 -9.98
CA GLU A 115 -5.01 13.89 -10.62
C GLU A 115 -3.85 13.82 -9.62
N LEU A 116 -3.13 12.70 -9.66
CA LEU A 116 -1.91 12.51 -8.90
C LEU A 116 -0.73 13.02 -9.72
N PRO A 117 0.25 13.70 -9.11
CA PRO A 117 1.39 14.29 -9.82
C PRO A 117 2.42 13.22 -10.19
N VAL A 118 1.99 12.20 -10.94
CA VAL A 118 2.80 11.11 -11.46
C VAL A 118 3.70 11.66 -12.56
N GLN A 119 5.00 11.39 -12.45
CA GLN A 119 5.97 11.81 -13.46
C GLN A 119 5.77 11.01 -14.74
N THR A 120 6.05 11.62 -15.90
CA THR A 120 5.77 11.03 -17.22
C THR A 120 6.38 9.64 -17.40
N TYR A 121 7.58 9.41 -16.87
CA TYR A 121 8.25 8.10 -16.92
C TYR A 121 7.45 6.99 -16.22
N PHE A 122 6.65 7.32 -15.20
CA PHE A 122 5.87 6.39 -14.38
C PHE A 122 4.37 6.41 -14.71
N LYS A 123 3.96 6.95 -15.87
CA LYS A 123 2.55 7.10 -16.25
C LYS A 123 1.75 5.78 -16.22
N GLY A 124 2.38 4.63 -16.45
CA GLY A 124 1.74 3.32 -16.42
C GLY A 124 1.13 2.97 -15.05
N PHE A 125 1.59 3.60 -13.96
CA PHE A 125 1.02 3.44 -12.62
C PHE A 125 -0.19 4.34 -12.35
N ALA A 126 -0.52 5.28 -13.24
CA ALA A 126 -1.57 6.27 -12.98
C ALA A 126 -2.93 5.62 -12.72
N LEU A 127 -3.30 4.60 -13.50
CA LEU A 127 -4.55 3.86 -13.32
C LEU A 127 -4.59 3.15 -11.96
N TRP A 128 -3.53 2.41 -11.60
CA TRP A 128 -3.45 1.72 -10.31
C TRP A 128 -3.56 2.69 -9.15
N LEU A 129 -2.81 3.78 -9.20
CA LEU A 129 -2.81 4.79 -8.16
C LEU A 129 -4.19 5.45 -8.04
N HIS A 130 -4.88 5.71 -9.15
CA HIS A 130 -6.23 6.27 -9.13
C HIS A 130 -7.23 5.29 -8.49
N GLU A 131 -7.33 4.07 -9.02
CA GLU A 131 -8.31 3.08 -8.59
C GLU A 131 -8.08 2.62 -7.14
N ILE A 132 -6.84 2.32 -6.76
CA ILE A 132 -6.52 1.90 -5.40
C ILE A 132 -6.82 3.04 -4.41
N ARG A 133 -6.53 4.30 -4.77
CA ARG A 133 -6.89 5.46 -3.94
C ARG A 133 -8.39 5.60 -3.78
N LEU A 134 -9.18 5.42 -4.84
CA LEU A 134 -10.64 5.43 -4.77
C LEU A 134 -11.17 4.31 -3.87
N MET A 135 -10.66 3.09 -4.04
CA MET A 135 -11.04 1.94 -3.21
C MET A 135 -10.76 2.19 -1.72
N LEU A 136 -9.55 2.65 -1.38
CA LEU A 136 -9.17 3.02 -0.02
C LEU A 136 -10.06 4.16 0.51
N GLY A 137 -10.22 5.24 -0.27
CA GLY A 137 -11.01 6.41 0.13
C GLY A 137 -12.48 6.09 0.38
N MET A 138 -13.12 5.32 -0.50
CA MET A 138 -14.50 4.86 -0.32
C MET A 138 -14.62 3.92 0.88
N GLY A 139 -13.68 2.98 1.03
CA GLY A 139 -13.62 2.08 2.18
C GLY A 139 -13.51 2.84 3.51
N LEU A 140 -12.65 3.85 3.58
CA LEU A 140 -12.50 4.71 4.76
C LEU A 140 -13.79 5.49 5.06
N LYS A 141 -14.46 6.01 4.03
CA LYS A 141 -15.75 6.73 4.18
C LYS A 141 -16.90 5.82 4.61
N SER A 142 -16.83 4.52 4.29
CA SER A 142 -17.85 3.54 4.68
C SER A 142 -17.80 3.12 6.15
N ARG A 143 -16.77 3.56 6.89
CA ARG A 143 -16.59 3.16 8.29
C ARG A 143 -17.75 3.65 9.16
N PRO A 144 -18.27 2.81 10.05
CA PRO A 144 -19.25 3.24 11.03
C PRO A 144 -18.61 4.23 12.01
N LEU A 145 -19.41 5.18 12.50
CA LEU A 145 -18.98 6.14 13.55
C LEU A 145 -18.66 5.42 14.86
N GLU A 146 -19.38 4.33 15.14
CA GLU A 146 -19.18 3.49 16.30
C GLU A 146 -18.44 2.20 15.92
N LYS A 147 -17.75 1.60 16.89
CA LYS A 147 -17.02 0.35 16.66
C LYS A 147 -18.01 -0.81 16.51
N VAL A 148 -18.36 -1.12 15.27
CA VAL A 148 -19.24 -2.25 14.92
C VAL A 148 -18.40 -3.52 14.68
N VAL A 149 -18.74 -4.61 15.38
CA VAL A 149 -18.04 -5.91 15.29
C VAL A 149 -18.28 -6.60 13.95
N SER A 150 -19.49 -6.47 13.39
CA SER A 150 -19.87 -7.08 12.11
C SER A 150 -19.31 -6.36 10.88
N PHE A 151 -18.67 -5.20 11.06
CA PHE A 151 -18.03 -4.50 9.95
C PHE A 151 -16.77 -5.26 9.54
N ASP A 152 -16.61 -5.49 8.24
CA ASP A 152 -15.40 -6.07 7.69
C ASP A 152 -14.28 -5.03 7.67
N TRP A 153 -13.48 -5.04 8.74
CA TRP A 153 -12.36 -4.12 8.93
C TRP A 153 -11.16 -4.47 8.03
N ASP A 154 -11.05 -5.71 7.55
CA ASP A 154 -9.96 -6.17 6.71
C ASP A 154 -10.10 -5.65 5.28
N ALA A 155 -11.30 -5.77 4.69
CA ALA A 155 -11.56 -5.29 3.34
C ALA A 155 -12.39 -3.99 3.26
N LEU A 156 -12.58 -3.29 4.39
CA LEU A 156 -13.41 -2.07 4.49
C LEU A 156 -14.79 -2.28 3.87
N GLN A 157 -15.51 -3.30 4.34
CA GLN A 157 -16.79 -3.72 3.78
C GLN A 157 -16.69 -4.10 2.29
N GLY A 158 -15.66 -4.85 1.93
CA GLY A 158 -15.39 -5.29 0.55
C GLY A 158 -14.86 -4.21 -0.41
N ASN A 159 -14.71 -2.94 0.02
CA ASN A 159 -14.18 -1.88 -0.85
C ASN A 159 -12.74 -2.13 -1.30
N VAL A 160 -11.93 -2.78 -0.45
CA VAL A 160 -10.53 -3.15 -0.71
C VAL A 160 -10.32 -4.67 -0.65
N ALA A 161 -11.31 -5.45 -1.08
CA ALA A 161 -11.18 -6.90 -1.16
C ALA A 161 -10.05 -7.31 -2.12
N TYR A 162 -9.32 -8.37 -1.78
CA TYR A 162 -8.19 -8.88 -2.59
C TYR A 162 -8.56 -9.08 -4.05
N ALA A 163 -9.68 -9.74 -4.33
CA ALA A 163 -10.14 -9.97 -5.70
C ALA A 163 -10.33 -8.66 -6.50
N LYS A 164 -10.86 -7.62 -5.85
CA LYS A 164 -11.05 -6.29 -6.48
C LYS A 164 -9.72 -5.59 -6.71
N THR A 165 -8.79 -5.70 -5.77
CA THR A 165 -7.42 -5.20 -5.94
C THR A 165 -6.73 -5.87 -7.11
N MET A 166 -6.83 -7.20 -7.22
CA MET A 166 -6.26 -7.96 -8.32
C MET A 166 -6.90 -7.60 -9.67
N GLU A 167 -8.20 -7.33 -9.70
CA GLU A 167 -8.89 -6.87 -10.91
C GLU A 167 -8.33 -5.53 -11.42
N VAL A 168 -7.99 -4.60 -10.53
CA VAL A 168 -7.32 -3.34 -10.89
C VAL A 168 -5.89 -3.61 -11.38
N MET A 169 -5.15 -4.44 -10.64
CA MET A 169 -3.73 -4.68 -10.90
C MET A 169 -3.46 -5.62 -12.07
N ARG A 170 -4.50 -6.23 -12.67
CA ARG A 170 -4.35 -7.08 -13.86
C ARG A 170 -3.96 -6.29 -15.11
N LEU A 171 -4.15 -4.97 -15.13
CA LEU A 171 -3.84 -4.13 -16.30
C LEU A 171 -2.73 -3.13 -15.95
N PHE A 172 -1.57 -3.20 -16.57
CA PHE A 172 -0.48 -2.22 -16.42
C PHE A 172 -0.25 -1.50 -17.75
N ASP A 173 -0.32 -0.16 -17.73
CA ASP A 173 -0.25 0.67 -18.95
C ASP A 173 -1.19 0.16 -20.07
N GLU A 174 -2.42 -0.19 -19.68
CA GLU A 174 -3.49 -0.74 -20.56
C GLU A 174 -3.23 -2.15 -21.12
N GLU A 175 -2.13 -2.80 -20.76
CA GLU A 175 -1.81 -4.17 -21.15
C GLU A 175 -2.05 -5.17 -20.00
N GLU A 176 -2.40 -6.41 -20.34
CA GLU A 176 -2.57 -7.47 -19.34
C GLU A 176 -1.23 -7.80 -18.67
N LEU A 177 -1.18 -7.63 -17.36
CA LEU A 177 -0.03 -7.99 -16.55
C LEU A 177 -0.01 -9.51 -16.37
N VAL A 178 0.94 -10.17 -17.01
CA VAL A 178 1.13 -11.61 -16.87
C VAL A 178 1.51 -11.93 -15.43
N THR A 179 0.66 -12.73 -14.77
CA THR A 179 0.95 -13.28 -13.44
C THR A 179 1.25 -14.77 -13.59
N HIS A 180 2.37 -15.21 -13.01
CA HIS A 180 2.82 -16.62 -13.07
C HIS A 180 2.44 -17.38 -11.79
N TRP A 181 1.26 -17.07 -11.23
CA TRP A 181 0.79 -17.70 -10.01
C TRP A 181 -0.16 -18.86 -10.32
N ASP A 182 0.35 -20.08 -10.17
CA ASP A 182 -0.34 -21.31 -10.56
C ASP A 182 -1.25 -21.87 -9.44
N GLY A 183 -1.48 -21.11 -8.37
CA GLY A 183 -2.32 -21.53 -7.24
C GLY A 183 -1.68 -22.56 -6.31
N GLY A 184 -0.35 -22.62 -6.22
CA GLY A 184 0.36 -23.58 -5.38
C GLY A 184 -0.03 -23.48 -3.89
N ASP A 185 -0.41 -24.62 -3.32
CA ASP A 185 -0.51 -24.80 -1.87
C ASP A 185 0.80 -24.33 -1.22
N ILE A 186 0.68 -23.45 -0.22
CA ILE A 186 1.78 -23.04 0.65
C ILE A 186 2.16 -24.28 1.48
N THR A 187 2.87 -25.20 0.86
CA THR A 187 3.58 -26.25 1.57
C THR A 187 4.84 -25.59 2.08
N VAL A 188 4.78 -25.21 3.36
CA VAL A 188 5.93 -24.73 4.12
C VAL A 188 7.05 -25.76 3.94
N LEU A 189 8.07 -25.43 3.15
CA LEU A 189 9.35 -26.09 3.26
C LEU A 189 9.98 -25.56 4.55
N VAL A 190 9.92 -26.42 5.57
CA VAL A 190 10.66 -26.31 6.82
C VAL A 190 12.16 -26.31 6.54
#